data_AF-J1I562-F1
#
_entry.id   AF-J1I562-F1
#
_cell.length_a   1.000
_cell.length_b   1.000
_cell.length_c   1.000
_cell.angle_alpha   90.00
_cell.angle_beta   90.00
_cell.angle_gamma   90.00
#
_symmetry.space_group_name_H-M   'P 1'
#
loop_
_entity.id
_entity.type
_entity.pdbx_description
1 polymer ?
#
loop_
_entity_poly.entity_id
_entity_poly.type
_entity_poly.pdbx_seq_one_letter_code
_entity_poly.pdbx_strand_id
1 'polypeptide(L)'
;MKPKLQPEILQGLKFADYRKFFYKELKRMKAGFPQGEQTEYLMLSEFEFADLKGKKIPFIVVGTLGSSWGKFYKTEAKKRPNKDFSKGKVSFGATEGGLQNFHFELNDGKLTAKHIKIAEKALFKKVKLSPKLSENIGAGEAVAVASATAAKMQKAKETLEKQGKTLKESLLQLKEEFLQVKKEVLPKFKVGKAGNKAIKQLKAAQAAFQTFKKDYNGAHKKVQAGFNSAFQQLEGQAKEMAKLALAVKKNKKSLAQELAEAYFMKKEKRTATEKEVAIMQQSLKNAIAYRKLDSQDDRALQLKAIYLTAQHVGPFFTGENTDLVYQKMQA
;
A
#
# COMPACT_ATOMS: atom_id res chain seq x y z
N MET A 1 -20.10 -25.49 32.11
CA MET A 1 -19.89 -26.91 31.68
C MET A 1 -18.49 -27.35 32.09
N LYS A 2 -18.32 -28.45 32.85
CA LYS A 2 -16.97 -28.98 33.14
C LYS A 2 -16.32 -29.63 31.90
N PRO A 3 -15.04 -29.35 31.58
CA PRO A 3 -14.29 -30.07 30.55
C PRO A 3 -14.29 -31.57 30.82
N LYS A 4 -14.42 -32.38 29.78
CA LYS A 4 -14.24 -33.84 29.85
C LYS A 4 -12.77 -34.22 29.72
N LEU A 5 -11.97 -33.40 29.06
CA LEU A 5 -10.51 -33.51 29.09
C LEU A 5 -10.01 -33.15 30.49
N GLN A 6 -9.11 -33.97 31.03
CA GLN A 6 -8.40 -33.70 32.29
C GLN A 6 -6.89 -33.54 32.01
N PRO A 7 -6.12 -32.86 32.87
CA PRO A 7 -4.69 -32.68 32.65
C PRO A 7 -3.88 -33.99 32.59
N GLU A 8 -4.30 -35.01 33.33
CA GLU A 8 -3.54 -36.27 33.48
C GLU A 8 -3.46 -37.07 32.17
N ILE A 9 -4.42 -36.89 31.27
CA ILE A 9 -4.45 -37.57 29.97
C ILE A 9 -3.65 -36.85 28.88
N LEU A 10 -2.99 -35.72 29.20
CA LEU A 10 -2.17 -34.98 28.23
C LEU A 10 -0.93 -35.77 27.80
N GLN A 11 -0.36 -36.56 28.71
CA GLN A 11 0.78 -37.41 28.41
C GLN A 11 0.34 -38.55 27.48
N GLY A 12 0.92 -38.62 26.29
CA GLY A 12 0.58 -39.64 25.30
C GLY A 12 -0.69 -39.35 24.47
N LEU A 13 -1.31 -38.17 24.62
CA LEU A 13 -2.50 -37.80 23.86
C LEU A 13 -2.20 -37.72 22.36
N LYS A 14 -2.95 -38.49 21.56
CA LYS A 14 -2.92 -38.43 20.09
C LYS A 14 -3.81 -37.29 19.59
N PHE A 15 -3.39 -36.59 18.55
CA PHE A 15 -4.11 -35.47 17.97
C PHE A 15 -5.48 -35.88 17.42
N ALA A 16 -5.56 -37.06 16.81
CA ALA A 16 -6.83 -37.59 16.29
C ALA A 16 -7.89 -37.74 17.40
N ASP A 17 -7.48 -38.24 18.57
CA ASP A 17 -8.37 -38.47 19.70
C ASP A 17 -8.74 -37.14 20.37
N TYR A 18 -7.75 -36.28 20.61
CA TYR A 18 -7.97 -34.92 21.08
C TYR A 18 -8.99 -34.18 20.22
N ARG A 19 -8.83 -34.20 18.89
CA ARG A 19 -9.73 -33.51 17.96
C ARG A 19 -11.16 -33.99 18.07
N LYS A 20 -11.38 -35.30 18.25
CA LYS A 20 -12.72 -35.87 18.49
C LYS A 20 -13.30 -35.34 19.81
N PHE A 21 -12.51 -35.30 20.88
CA PHE A 21 -12.94 -34.75 22.17
C PHE A 21 -13.29 -33.26 22.06
N PHE A 22 -12.40 -32.46 21.47
CA PHE A 22 -12.58 -31.03 21.29
C PHE A 22 -13.87 -30.71 20.52
N TYR A 23 -14.18 -31.44 19.44
CA TYR A 23 -15.43 -31.24 18.70
C TYR A 23 -16.67 -31.64 19.49
N LYS A 24 -16.59 -32.69 20.32
CA LYS A 24 -17.68 -33.03 21.25
C LYS A 24 -17.89 -31.93 22.28
N GLU A 25 -16.82 -31.34 22.79
CA GLU A 25 -16.89 -30.22 23.74
C GLU A 25 -17.47 -28.95 23.11
N LEU A 26 -17.06 -28.59 21.88
CA LEU A 26 -17.67 -27.47 21.16
C LEU A 26 -19.16 -27.66 20.90
N LYS A 27 -19.60 -28.88 20.54
CA LYS A 27 -21.02 -29.20 20.38
C LYS A 27 -21.78 -29.07 21.70
N ARG A 28 -21.22 -29.57 22.81
CA ARG A 28 -21.82 -29.44 24.15
C ARG A 28 -21.88 -28.00 24.61
N MET A 29 -20.83 -27.22 24.35
CA MET A 29 -20.81 -25.79 24.64
C MET A 29 -21.91 -25.08 23.85
N LYS A 30 -22.03 -25.34 22.55
CA LYS A 30 -23.08 -24.74 21.72
C LYS A 30 -24.51 -25.11 22.17
N ALA A 31 -24.70 -26.33 22.68
CA ALA A 31 -25.98 -26.80 23.18
C ALA A 31 -26.34 -26.24 24.56
N GLY A 32 -25.35 -26.06 25.45
CA GLY A 32 -25.57 -25.60 26.82
C GLY A 32 -25.45 -24.09 27.03
N PHE A 33 -24.82 -23.38 26.09
CA PHE A 33 -24.52 -21.94 26.15
C PHE A 33 -24.71 -21.36 24.73
N PRO A 34 -25.95 -21.03 24.32
CA PRO A 34 -26.23 -20.43 23.01
C PRO A 34 -25.62 -19.02 22.90
N GLN A 35 -25.72 -18.40 21.71
CA GLN A 35 -24.99 -17.19 21.30
C GLN A 35 -24.83 -16.13 22.41
N GLY A 36 -23.60 -15.62 22.57
CA GLY A 36 -23.27 -14.55 23.52
C GLY A 36 -22.80 -15.03 24.90
N GLU A 37 -23.14 -16.25 25.31
CA GLU A 37 -22.67 -16.77 26.60
C GLU A 37 -21.18 -17.17 26.56
N GLN A 38 -20.46 -16.75 27.60
CA GLN A 38 -19.03 -16.93 27.73
C GLN A 38 -18.69 -18.15 28.58
N THR A 39 -17.71 -18.94 28.15
CA THR A 39 -17.15 -20.07 28.90
C THR A 39 -15.63 -19.93 28.98
N GLU A 40 -14.98 -20.39 30.04
CA GLU A 40 -13.52 -20.28 30.14
C GLU A 40 -12.80 -21.17 29.11
N TYR A 41 -11.57 -20.78 28.76
CA TYR A 41 -10.66 -21.62 27.99
C TYR A 41 -9.24 -21.54 28.53
N LEU A 42 -8.49 -22.61 28.26
CA LEU A 42 -7.04 -22.66 28.37
C LEU A 42 -6.50 -23.18 27.04
N MET A 43 -5.49 -22.52 26.52
CA MET A 43 -4.80 -22.91 25.29
C MET A 43 -3.30 -22.99 25.55
N LEU A 44 -2.69 -24.07 25.07
CA LEU A 44 -1.25 -24.19 24.86
C LEU A 44 -1.00 -24.00 23.36
N SER A 45 -0.31 -22.92 23.00
CA SER A 45 -0.08 -22.53 21.61
C SER A 45 0.83 -23.49 20.87
N GLU A 46 1.76 -24.13 21.58
CA GLU A 46 2.71 -25.08 21.00
C GLU A 46 2.70 -26.42 21.76
N PHE A 47 1.65 -27.23 21.54
CA PHE A 47 1.56 -28.56 22.12
C PHE A 47 1.98 -29.64 21.12
N GLU A 48 2.82 -30.59 21.57
CA GLU A 48 3.24 -31.72 20.75
C GLU A 48 2.41 -32.95 21.12
N PHE A 49 1.60 -33.41 20.17
CA PHE A 49 0.81 -34.63 20.34
C PHE A 49 1.65 -35.86 20.00
N ALA A 50 1.36 -36.99 20.65
CA ALA A 50 2.17 -38.22 20.55
C ALA A 50 2.31 -38.77 19.13
N ASP A 51 1.32 -38.54 18.27
CA ASP A 51 1.26 -39.01 16.88
C ASP A 51 1.81 -38.01 15.85
N LEU A 52 2.27 -36.83 16.29
CA LEU A 52 2.66 -35.74 15.39
C LEU A 52 4.18 -35.55 15.17
N LYS A 53 5.02 -36.42 15.74
CA LYS A 53 6.47 -36.52 15.47
C LYS A 53 7.18 -35.15 15.37
N GLY A 54 7.17 -34.35 16.44
CA GLY A 54 7.82 -33.03 16.47
C GLY A 54 6.97 -31.86 15.98
N LYS A 55 5.79 -32.09 15.38
CA LYS A 55 4.89 -31.00 14.97
C LYS A 55 4.08 -30.47 16.15
N LYS A 56 4.28 -29.20 16.48
CA LYS A 56 3.53 -28.49 17.52
C LYS A 56 2.25 -27.86 16.95
N ILE A 57 1.11 -28.18 17.56
CA ILE A 57 -0.22 -27.68 17.20
C ILE A 57 -0.88 -27.12 18.46
N PRO A 58 -1.74 -26.10 18.37
CA PRO A 58 -2.48 -25.63 19.52
C PRO A 58 -3.35 -26.70 20.17
N PHE A 59 -3.23 -26.82 21.48
CA PHE A 59 -4.14 -27.56 22.34
C PHE A 59 -5.05 -26.57 23.06
N ILE A 60 -6.36 -26.77 22.97
CA ILE A 60 -7.40 -25.89 23.53
C ILE A 60 -8.36 -26.74 24.35
N VAL A 61 -8.65 -26.29 25.56
CA VAL A 61 -9.70 -26.81 26.44
C VAL A 61 -10.71 -25.71 26.66
N VAL A 62 -12.00 -26.06 26.57
CA VAL A 62 -13.12 -25.14 26.81
C VAL A 62 -14.03 -25.71 27.89
N GLY A 63 -14.47 -24.86 28.81
CA GLY A 63 -15.31 -25.26 29.94
C GLY A 63 -14.91 -24.56 31.22
N THR A 64 -15.67 -24.76 32.28
CA THR A 64 -15.36 -24.32 33.65
C THR A 64 -14.07 -25.01 34.10
N LEU A 65 -12.96 -24.27 34.11
CA LEU A 65 -11.63 -24.78 34.43
C LEU A 65 -11.52 -24.94 35.95
N GLY A 66 -11.99 -26.09 36.44
CA GLY A 66 -11.98 -26.44 37.87
C GLY A 66 -10.57 -26.57 38.46
N SER A 67 -10.50 -27.05 39.71
CA SER A 67 -9.26 -27.13 40.50
C SER A 67 -8.11 -27.86 39.80
N SER A 68 -8.36 -28.93 39.03
CA SER A 68 -7.34 -29.67 38.27
C SER A 68 -6.67 -28.81 37.20
N TRP A 69 -7.45 -28.22 36.29
CA TRP A 69 -6.95 -27.31 35.26
C TRP A 69 -6.36 -26.01 35.84
N GLY A 70 -6.91 -25.52 36.95
CA GLY A 70 -6.34 -24.39 37.68
C GLY A 70 -4.94 -24.70 38.26
N LYS A 71 -4.76 -25.91 38.82
CA LYS A 71 -3.45 -26.39 39.31
C LYS A 71 -2.47 -26.55 38.14
N PHE A 72 -2.85 -27.29 37.10
CA PHE A 72 -2.06 -27.47 35.88
C PHE A 72 -1.61 -26.13 35.28
N TYR A 73 -2.52 -25.16 35.21
CA TYR A 73 -2.19 -23.82 34.71
C TYR A 73 -1.06 -23.15 35.52
N LYS A 74 -1.14 -23.19 36.86
CA LYS A 74 -0.15 -22.58 37.76
C LYS A 74 1.17 -23.35 37.81
N THR A 75 1.14 -24.68 37.72
CA THR A 75 2.32 -25.54 37.92
C THR A 75 3.07 -25.86 36.64
N GLU A 76 2.36 -26.01 35.52
CA GLU A 76 2.93 -26.44 34.25
C GLU A 76 2.83 -25.36 33.18
N ALA A 77 1.62 -24.93 32.81
CA ALA A 77 1.43 -24.03 31.67
C ALA A 77 2.17 -22.70 31.84
N LYS A 78 2.05 -22.05 33.01
CA LYS A 78 2.66 -20.74 33.30
C LYS A 78 4.19 -20.78 33.39
N LYS A 79 4.77 -21.96 33.67
CA LYS A 79 6.22 -22.17 33.82
C LYS A 79 6.92 -22.57 32.52
N ARG A 80 6.19 -22.75 31.42
CA ARG A 80 6.79 -23.09 30.11
C ARG A 80 7.71 -21.94 29.63
N PRO A 81 8.93 -22.24 29.14
CA PRO A 81 9.96 -21.25 28.85
C PRO A 81 9.53 -20.20 27.82
N ASN A 82 8.68 -20.59 26.86
CA ASN A 82 8.21 -19.70 25.79
C ASN A 82 6.92 -18.94 26.14
N LYS A 83 6.37 -19.14 27.35
CA LYS A 83 5.05 -18.63 27.77
C LYS A 83 3.98 -18.87 26.70
N ASP A 84 4.01 -20.04 26.08
CA ASP A 84 3.17 -20.45 24.95
C ASP A 84 1.77 -20.86 25.42
N PHE A 85 1.15 -20.06 26.29
CA PHE A 85 -0.18 -20.31 26.83
C PHE A 85 -1.07 -19.08 26.67
N SER A 86 -2.38 -19.30 26.66
CA SER A 86 -3.38 -18.27 26.89
C SER A 86 -4.56 -18.83 27.67
N LYS A 87 -5.09 -18.01 28.57
CA LYS A 87 -6.28 -18.32 29.36
C LYS A 87 -7.25 -17.16 29.24
N GLY A 88 -8.54 -17.46 29.20
CA GLY A 88 -9.56 -16.42 29.27
C GLY A 88 -10.94 -17.00 29.02
N LYS A 89 -11.76 -16.30 28.25
CA LYS A 89 -13.12 -16.72 27.91
C LYS A 89 -13.32 -16.91 26.42
N VAL A 90 -14.27 -17.76 26.05
CA VAL A 90 -14.69 -18.01 24.68
C VAL A 90 -16.21 -17.96 24.57
N SER A 91 -16.71 -17.53 23.42
CA SER A 91 -18.14 -17.52 23.12
C SER A 91 -18.42 -17.74 21.64
N PHE A 92 -19.63 -18.21 21.35
CA PHE A 92 -20.14 -18.24 19.98
C PHE A 92 -20.73 -16.88 19.62
N GLY A 93 -20.30 -16.33 18.49
CA GLY A 93 -20.80 -15.09 17.93
C GLY A 93 -21.77 -15.30 16.77
N ALA A 94 -22.05 -14.21 16.07
CA ALA A 94 -22.87 -14.19 14.87
C ALA A 94 -22.28 -15.07 13.75
N THR A 95 -23.16 -15.52 12.86
CA THR A 95 -22.78 -16.26 11.65
C THR A 95 -22.67 -15.28 10.49
N GLU A 96 -21.51 -15.22 9.85
CA GLU A 96 -21.23 -14.37 8.70
C GLU A 96 -20.65 -15.22 7.57
N GLY A 97 -21.22 -15.13 6.36
CA GLY A 97 -20.71 -15.88 5.19
C GLY A 97 -20.70 -17.40 5.37
N GLY A 98 -21.63 -17.98 6.14
CA GLY A 98 -21.70 -19.42 6.41
C GLY A 98 -20.69 -19.94 7.45
N LEU A 99 -19.92 -19.06 8.08
CA LEU A 99 -19.02 -19.36 9.20
C LEU A 99 -19.52 -18.69 10.47
N GLN A 100 -19.56 -19.44 11.57
CA GLN A 100 -19.94 -18.88 12.87
C GLN A 100 -18.69 -18.33 13.58
N ASN A 101 -18.75 -17.08 14.01
CA ASN A 101 -17.66 -16.46 14.76
C ASN A 101 -17.47 -17.18 16.11
N PHE A 102 -16.22 -17.41 16.50
CA PHE A 102 -15.84 -18.00 17.78
C PHE A 102 -14.87 -17.05 18.47
N HIS A 103 -15.36 -16.31 19.46
CA HIS A 103 -14.61 -15.24 20.11
C HIS A 103 -13.73 -15.82 21.21
N PHE A 104 -12.50 -15.34 21.30
CA PHE A 104 -11.54 -15.55 22.38
C PHE A 104 -11.31 -14.21 23.05
N GLU A 105 -11.60 -14.13 24.34
CA GLU A 105 -11.27 -13.03 25.22
C GLU A 105 -10.05 -13.42 26.06
N LEU A 106 -8.95 -12.70 25.94
CA LEU A 106 -7.71 -13.02 26.63
C LEU A 106 -7.68 -12.40 28.03
N ASN A 107 -7.53 -13.23 29.07
CA ASN A 107 -7.39 -12.77 30.46
C ASN A 107 -5.94 -12.88 30.95
N ASP A 108 -5.20 -13.91 30.54
CA ASP A 108 -3.79 -14.12 30.90
C ASP A 108 -3.04 -14.87 29.78
N GLY A 109 -1.73 -14.65 29.65
CA GLY A 109 -0.87 -15.25 28.63
C GLY A 109 -0.80 -14.47 27.31
N LYS A 110 -0.39 -15.16 26.25
CA LYS A 110 -0.15 -14.55 24.92
C LYS A 110 -0.80 -15.37 23.82
N LEU A 111 -1.81 -14.79 23.17
CA LEU A 111 -2.46 -15.37 22.00
C LEU A 111 -2.09 -14.56 20.75
N THR A 112 -1.32 -15.15 19.84
CA THR A 112 -0.88 -14.47 18.62
C THR A 112 -1.74 -14.83 17.41
N ALA A 113 -1.77 -13.95 16.40
CA ALA A 113 -2.44 -14.23 15.14
C ALA A 113 -1.91 -15.50 14.44
N LYS A 114 -0.62 -15.85 14.64
CA LYS A 114 -0.03 -17.10 14.14
C LYS A 114 -0.71 -18.31 14.77
N HIS A 115 -0.87 -18.31 16.10
CA HIS A 115 -1.50 -19.43 16.83
C HIS A 115 -2.97 -19.58 16.47
N ILE A 116 -3.69 -18.46 16.32
CA ILE A 116 -5.09 -18.46 15.85
C ILE A 116 -5.20 -19.05 14.44
N LYS A 117 -4.34 -18.67 13.49
CA LYS A 117 -4.35 -19.23 12.12
C LYS A 117 -4.06 -20.74 12.10
N ILE A 118 -3.18 -21.22 12.98
CA ILE A 118 -2.90 -22.66 13.09
C ILE A 118 -4.12 -23.38 13.67
N ALA A 119 -4.71 -22.86 14.75
CA ALA A 119 -5.92 -23.40 15.35
C ALA A 119 -7.11 -23.39 14.36
N GLU A 120 -7.25 -22.32 13.56
CA GLU A 120 -8.26 -22.22 12.51
C GLU A 120 -8.14 -23.37 11.51
N LYS A 121 -6.95 -23.59 10.96
CA LYS A 121 -6.70 -24.65 9.98
C LYS A 121 -6.82 -26.06 10.58
N ALA A 122 -6.28 -26.26 11.78
CA ALA A 122 -6.19 -27.58 12.40
C ALA A 122 -7.49 -28.02 13.07
N LEU A 123 -8.20 -27.09 13.72
CA LEU A 123 -9.35 -27.37 14.58
C LEU A 123 -10.64 -26.77 14.03
N PHE A 124 -10.71 -25.46 13.76
CA PHE A 124 -12.00 -24.79 13.54
C PHE A 124 -12.58 -24.91 12.12
N LYS A 125 -11.74 -25.06 11.08
CA LYS A 125 -12.19 -25.14 9.67
C LYS A 125 -13.19 -26.27 9.41
N LYS A 126 -12.98 -27.45 10.02
CA LYS A 126 -13.89 -28.60 9.83
C LYS A 126 -15.26 -28.41 10.49
N VAL A 127 -15.36 -27.55 11.49
CA VAL A 127 -16.60 -27.27 12.23
C VAL A 127 -17.22 -25.92 11.83
N LYS A 128 -16.78 -25.32 10.72
CA LYS A 128 -17.28 -24.05 10.17
C LYS A 128 -17.26 -22.89 11.19
N LEU A 129 -16.22 -22.84 12.02
CA LEU A 129 -16.01 -21.77 12.99
C LEU A 129 -14.87 -20.85 12.55
N SER A 130 -15.02 -19.55 12.76
CA SER A 130 -13.99 -18.53 12.53
C SER A 130 -13.50 -17.96 13.86
N PRO A 131 -12.28 -18.31 14.32
CA PRO A 131 -11.76 -17.81 15.58
C PRO A 131 -11.43 -16.31 15.50
N LYS A 132 -11.90 -15.52 16.47
CA LYS A 132 -11.67 -14.07 16.60
C LYS A 132 -11.11 -13.75 17.98
N LEU A 133 -10.21 -12.78 18.09
CA LEU A 133 -9.64 -12.34 19.37
C LEU A 133 -10.23 -10.98 19.77
N SER A 134 -10.76 -10.88 20.98
CA SER A 134 -11.11 -9.63 21.67
C SER A 134 -10.09 -9.37 22.79
N GLU A 135 -9.49 -8.19 22.81
CA GLU A 135 -8.60 -7.74 23.89
C GLU A 135 -9.46 -6.98 24.92
N ASN A 136 -9.50 -7.42 26.17
CA ASN A 136 -10.28 -6.76 27.22
C ASN A 136 -9.38 -5.87 28.10
N ILE A 137 -9.77 -4.60 28.21
CA ILE A 137 -9.26 -3.60 29.16
C ILE A 137 -10.16 -3.70 30.41
N GLY A 138 -9.55 -3.74 31.61
CA GLY A 138 -10.19 -4.09 32.88
C GLY A 138 -11.30 -3.15 33.39
N ALA A 139 -12.13 -3.71 34.26
CA ALA A 139 -13.40 -3.21 34.79
C ALA A 139 -13.29 -1.97 35.71
N GLY A 140 -14.30 -1.10 35.68
CA GLY A 140 -14.50 -0.13 36.77
C GLY A 140 -15.26 1.17 36.49
N GLU A 141 -15.86 1.42 35.31
CA GLU A 141 -16.59 2.69 35.08
C GLU A 141 -17.67 2.54 33.98
N ALA A 142 -18.47 1.48 34.09
CA ALA A 142 -19.75 1.37 33.39
C ALA A 142 -20.71 2.33 34.10
N VAL A 143 -21.33 3.35 33.50
CA VAL A 143 -22.29 3.23 32.40
C VAL A 143 -22.25 4.45 31.46
N ALA A 144 -21.50 5.52 31.78
CA ALA A 144 -21.51 6.76 30.98
C ALA A 144 -20.46 6.81 29.85
N VAL A 145 -19.38 6.03 29.92
CA VAL A 145 -18.28 6.08 28.92
C VAL A 145 -18.49 5.09 27.76
N ALA A 146 -19.37 4.08 27.94
CA ALA A 146 -19.60 2.99 26.98
C ALA A 146 -20.18 3.44 25.63
N SER A 147 -21.01 4.50 25.60
CA SER A 147 -21.49 5.06 24.33
C SER A 147 -20.38 5.83 23.60
N ALA A 148 -19.49 6.52 24.33
CA ALA A 148 -18.38 7.28 23.77
C ALA A 148 -17.20 6.38 23.32
N THR A 149 -16.96 5.24 23.97
CA THR A 149 -15.90 4.29 23.56
C THR A 149 -16.35 3.31 22.48
N ALA A 150 -17.59 2.81 22.49
CA ALA A 150 -18.14 2.06 21.35
C ALA A 150 -18.24 2.97 20.11
N ALA A 151 -18.67 4.22 20.26
CA ALA A 151 -18.62 5.20 19.17
C ALA A 151 -17.18 5.55 18.75
N LYS A 152 -16.19 5.65 19.67
CA LYS A 152 -14.77 5.86 19.32
C LYS A 152 -14.13 4.63 18.66
N MET A 153 -14.51 3.41 19.04
CA MET A 153 -13.93 2.16 18.51
C MET A 153 -14.59 1.77 17.19
N GLN A 154 -15.90 2.01 17.03
CA GLN A 154 -16.62 1.93 15.76
C GLN A 154 -16.18 3.06 14.82
N LYS A 155 -16.03 4.31 15.30
CA LYS A 155 -15.37 5.38 14.52
C LYS A 155 -13.93 5.01 14.17
N ALA A 156 -13.14 4.41 15.05
CA ALA A 156 -11.77 4.01 14.73
C ALA A 156 -11.73 2.88 13.70
N LYS A 157 -12.64 1.90 13.78
CA LYS A 157 -12.76 0.81 12.82
C LYS A 157 -13.27 1.30 11.46
N GLU A 158 -14.27 2.18 11.45
CA GLU A 158 -14.74 2.89 10.26
C GLU A 158 -13.66 3.83 9.70
N THR A 159 -12.86 4.46 10.54
CA THR A 159 -11.73 5.31 10.11
C THR A 159 -10.64 4.45 9.49
N LEU A 160 -10.34 3.28 10.06
CA LEU A 160 -9.39 2.32 9.48
C LEU A 160 -9.90 1.74 8.16
N GLU A 161 -11.18 1.40 8.07
CA GLU A 161 -11.80 0.92 6.83
C GLU A 161 -11.91 2.00 5.77
N LYS A 162 -12.25 3.24 6.13
CA LYS A 162 -12.23 4.40 5.24
C LYS A 162 -10.81 4.68 4.76
N GLN A 163 -9.81 4.75 5.66
CA GLN A 163 -8.40 4.88 5.29
C GLN A 163 -7.96 3.76 4.34
N GLY A 164 -8.36 2.51 4.61
CA GLY A 164 -8.08 1.37 3.74
C GLY A 164 -8.75 1.45 2.37
N LYS A 165 -10.02 1.89 2.29
CA LYS A 165 -10.74 2.10 1.03
C LYS A 165 -10.12 3.24 0.23
N THR A 166 -9.89 4.40 0.85
CA THR A 166 -9.22 5.55 0.22
C THR A 166 -7.85 5.15 -0.31
N LEU A 167 -7.01 4.49 0.50
CA LEU A 167 -5.71 4.00 0.02
C LEU A 167 -5.85 3.00 -1.12
N LYS A 168 -6.85 2.12 -1.11
CA LYS A 168 -7.08 1.16 -2.20
C LYS A 168 -7.50 1.84 -3.50
N GLU A 169 -8.41 2.79 -3.44
CA GLU A 169 -8.88 3.56 -4.60
C GLU A 169 -7.74 4.41 -5.18
N SER A 170 -7.04 5.16 -4.33
CA SER A 170 -5.86 5.92 -4.74
C SER A 170 -4.77 5.03 -5.30
N LEU A 171 -4.54 3.84 -4.74
CA LEU A 171 -3.59 2.86 -5.26
C LEU A 171 -3.97 2.38 -6.67
N LEU A 172 -5.25 2.11 -6.93
CA LEU A 172 -5.73 1.67 -8.24
C LEU A 172 -5.55 2.76 -9.29
N GLN A 173 -6.00 3.99 -8.99
CA GLN A 173 -5.77 5.14 -9.88
C GLN A 173 -4.29 5.36 -10.17
N LEU A 174 -3.45 5.30 -9.13
CA LEU A 174 -2.02 5.52 -9.30
C LEU A 174 -1.35 4.44 -10.17
N LYS A 175 -1.81 3.18 -10.05
CA LYS A 175 -1.34 2.09 -10.92
C LYS A 175 -1.73 2.31 -12.37
N GLU A 176 -2.95 2.78 -12.63
CA GLU A 176 -3.41 3.12 -13.98
C GLU A 176 -2.61 4.29 -14.56
N GLU A 177 -2.42 5.37 -13.80
CA GLU A 177 -1.61 6.51 -14.21
C GLU A 177 -0.16 6.10 -14.52
N PHE A 178 0.47 5.30 -13.65
CA PHE A 178 1.82 4.81 -13.90
C PHE A 178 1.91 3.87 -15.10
N LEU A 179 0.88 3.04 -15.33
CA LEU A 179 0.79 2.21 -16.54
C LEU A 179 0.69 3.08 -17.80
N GLN A 180 -0.11 4.14 -17.76
CA GLN A 180 -0.26 5.05 -18.89
C GLN A 180 1.03 5.82 -19.16
N VAL A 181 1.69 6.34 -18.12
CA VAL A 181 3.02 6.96 -18.24
C VAL A 181 4.02 5.96 -18.82
N LYS A 182 4.01 4.71 -18.36
CA LYS A 182 4.89 3.66 -18.88
C LYS A 182 4.67 3.37 -20.37
N LYS A 183 3.41 3.40 -20.82
CA LYS A 183 3.04 3.12 -22.22
C LYS A 183 3.23 4.31 -23.16
N GLU A 184 2.83 5.51 -22.75
CA GLU A 184 2.75 6.67 -23.65
C GLU A 184 3.93 7.64 -23.52
N VAL A 185 4.45 7.79 -22.30
CA VAL A 185 5.43 8.82 -21.96
C VAL A 185 6.84 8.22 -22.05
N LEU A 186 7.06 7.06 -21.44
CA LEU A 186 8.37 6.40 -21.37
C LEU A 186 9.03 6.16 -22.74
N PRO A 187 8.31 5.69 -23.78
CA PRO A 187 8.89 5.56 -25.13
C PRO A 187 9.33 6.90 -25.72
N LYS A 188 8.54 7.97 -25.53
CA LYS A 188 8.87 9.32 -26.02
C LYS A 188 10.10 9.90 -25.31
N PHE A 189 10.29 9.57 -24.04
CA PHE A 189 11.48 9.92 -23.27
C PHE A 189 12.73 9.18 -23.78
N LYS A 190 12.63 7.89 -24.13
CA LYS A 190 13.75 7.10 -24.68
C LYS A 190 14.25 7.62 -26.04
N VAL A 191 13.37 8.12 -26.89
CA VAL A 191 13.71 8.65 -28.22
C VAL A 191 13.97 10.17 -28.22
N GLY A 192 14.04 10.82 -27.05
CA GLY A 192 14.30 12.26 -26.93
C GLY A 192 13.17 13.17 -27.43
N LYS A 193 11.98 12.64 -27.74
CA LYS A 193 10.81 13.40 -28.24
C LYS A 193 9.80 13.75 -27.15
N ALA A 194 10.26 13.87 -25.90
CA ALA A 194 9.41 14.18 -24.76
C ALA A 194 9.01 15.66 -24.74
N GLY A 195 7.90 16.00 -25.41
CA GLY A 195 7.35 17.35 -25.39
C GLY A 195 6.75 17.76 -24.03
N ASN A 196 6.37 19.04 -23.90
CA ASN A 196 5.80 19.60 -22.66
C ASN A 196 4.58 18.81 -22.14
N LYS A 197 3.75 18.24 -23.02
CA LYS A 197 2.59 17.40 -22.62
C LYS A 197 3.02 16.15 -21.85
N ALA A 198 4.06 15.45 -22.33
CA ALA A 198 4.58 14.24 -21.71
C ALA A 198 5.26 14.55 -20.35
N ILE A 199 5.96 15.69 -20.25
CA ILE A 199 6.53 16.19 -19.00
C ILE A 199 5.41 16.54 -17.98
N LYS A 200 4.31 17.16 -18.43
CA LYS A 200 3.16 17.46 -17.55
C LYS A 200 2.51 16.18 -17.01
N GLN A 201 2.28 15.17 -17.86
CA GLN A 201 1.74 13.88 -17.43
C GLN A 201 2.65 13.19 -16.40
N LEU A 202 3.97 13.20 -16.61
CA LEU A 202 4.94 12.63 -15.66
C LEU A 202 4.91 13.36 -14.30
N LYS A 203 4.83 14.69 -14.31
CA LYS A 203 4.72 15.49 -13.08
C LYS A 203 3.41 15.24 -12.34
N ALA A 204 2.30 15.08 -13.07
CA ALA A 204 1.00 14.77 -12.48
C ALA A 204 1.03 13.42 -11.74
N ALA A 205 1.55 12.38 -12.38
CA ALA A 205 1.73 11.07 -11.75
C ALA A 205 2.66 11.11 -10.52
N GLN A 206 3.72 11.92 -10.57
CA GLN A 206 4.57 12.15 -9.39
C GLN A 206 3.83 12.87 -8.26
N ALA A 207 3.05 13.91 -8.58
CA ALA A 207 2.27 14.63 -7.58
C ALA A 207 1.23 13.71 -6.94
N ALA A 208 0.53 12.90 -7.74
CA ALA A 208 -0.40 11.89 -7.24
C ALA A 208 0.29 10.87 -6.34
N PHE A 209 1.52 10.43 -6.67
CA PHE A 209 2.30 9.55 -5.80
C PHE A 209 2.67 10.23 -4.48
N GLN A 210 3.01 11.52 -4.49
CA GLN A 210 3.31 12.25 -3.24
C GLN A 210 2.07 12.37 -2.35
N THR A 211 0.89 12.61 -2.94
CA THR A 211 -0.38 12.58 -2.21
C THR A 211 -0.61 11.20 -1.61
N PHE A 212 -0.52 10.13 -2.41
CA PHE A 212 -0.65 8.75 -1.92
C PHE A 212 0.37 8.43 -0.81
N LYS A 213 1.62 8.88 -0.94
CA LYS A 213 2.67 8.68 0.08
C LYS A 213 2.33 9.41 1.38
N LYS A 214 1.78 10.62 1.30
CA LYS A 214 1.31 11.37 2.46
C LYS A 214 0.15 10.64 3.14
N ASP A 215 -0.82 10.17 2.38
CA ASP A 215 -1.98 9.44 2.90
C ASP A 215 -1.57 8.10 3.51
N TYR A 216 -0.62 7.39 2.88
CA TYR A 216 -0.04 6.16 3.40
C TYR A 216 0.68 6.40 4.73
N ASN A 217 1.56 7.41 4.80
CA ASN A 217 2.30 7.75 6.01
C ASN A 217 1.39 8.28 7.13
N GLY A 218 0.30 8.95 6.79
CA GLY A 218 -0.72 9.42 7.73
C GLY A 218 -1.71 8.35 8.16
N ALA A 219 -1.79 7.22 7.45
CA ALA A 219 -2.66 6.12 7.80
C ALA A 219 -2.14 5.35 9.03
N HIS A 220 -3.06 4.67 9.72
CA HIS A 220 -2.69 3.86 10.87
C HIS A 220 -1.77 2.67 10.50
N LYS A 221 -0.85 2.27 11.39
CA LYS A 221 0.15 1.21 11.16
C LYS A 221 -0.44 -0.11 10.64
N LYS A 222 -1.63 -0.51 11.12
CA LYS A 222 -2.32 -1.73 10.64
C LYS A 222 -2.74 -1.64 9.17
N VAL A 223 -3.15 -0.45 8.70
CA VAL A 223 -3.49 -0.20 7.31
C VAL A 223 -2.21 -0.15 6.48
N GLN A 224 -1.19 0.59 6.95
CA GLN A 224 0.13 0.64 6.29
C GLN A 224 0.72 -0.75 6.02
N ALA A 225 0.62 -1.67 6.98
CA ALA A 225 1.11 -3.05 6.83
C ALA A 225 0.44 -3.80 5.67
N GLY A 226 -0.87 -3.58 5.45
CA GLY A 226 -1.61 -4.17 4.34
C GLY A 226 -1.21 -3.65 2.96
N PHE A 227 -0.68 -2.43 2.89
CA PHE A 227 -0.29 -1.77 1.64
C PHE A 227 1.23 -1.66 1.44
N ASN A 228 2.05 -2.08 2.42
CA ASN A 228 3.50 -1.87 2.41
C ASN A 228 4.21 -2.39 1.15
N SER A 229 3.87 -3.60 0.70
CA SER A 229 4.47 -4.16 -0.53
C SER A 229 4.10 -3.33 -1.77
N ALA A 230 2.85 -2.86 -1.87
CA ALA A 230 2.41 -2.03 -2.98
C ALA A 230 3.06 -0.63 -2.91
N PHE A 231 3.19 -0.06 -1.72
CA PHE A 231 3.90 1.20 -1.49
C PHE A 231 5.37 1.11 -1.93
N GLN A 232 6.10 0.06 -1.53
CA GLN A 232 7.50 -0.13 -1.93
C GLN A 232 7.65 -0.27 -3.46
N GLN A 233 6.75 -0.99 -4.12
CA GLN A 233 6.77 -1.10 -5.59
C GLN A 233 6.54 0.25 -6.27
N LEU A 234 5.54 1.02 -5.80
CA LEU A 234 5.24 2.34 -6.35
C LEU A 234 6.36 3.34 -6.06
N GLU A 235 7.00 3.27 -4.91
CA GLU A 235 8.14 4.13 -4.58
C GLU A 235 9.33 3.87 -5.51
N GLY A 236 9.60 2.61 -5.83
CA GLY A 236 10.60 2.25 -6.84
C GLY A 236 10.26 2.84 -8.22
N GLN A 237 9.02 2.70 -8.66
CA GLN A 237 8.55 3.26 -9.94
C GLN A 237 8.63 4.79 -9.95
N ALA A 238 8.21 5.46 -8.88
CA ALA A 238 8.26 6.92 -8.76
C ALA A 238 9.70 7.45 -8.81
N LYS A 239 10.67 6.76 -8.20
CA LYS A 239 12.10 7.11 -8.26
C LYS A 239 12.65 6.99 -9.68
N GLU A 240 12.34 5.90 -10.38
CA GLU A 240 12.76 5.71 -11.78
C GLU A 240 12.17 6.80 -12.69
N MET A 241 10.89 7.14 -12.50
CA MET A 241 10.26 8.24 -13.21
C MET A 241 10.88 9.60 -12.90
N ALA A 242 11.28 9.85 -11.66
CA ALA A 242 11.99 11.08 -11.27
C ALA A 242 13.34 11.21 -11.98
N LYS A 243 14.11 10.11 -12.04
CA LYS A 243 15.38 10.07 -12.78
C LYS A 243 15.16 10.38 -14.26
N LEU A 244 14.14 9.78 -14.88
CA LEU A 244 13.78 10.03 -16.28
C LEU A 244 13.35 11.48 -16.51
N ALA A 245 12.58 12.07 -15.59
CA ALA A 245 12.19 13.49 -15.65
C ALA A 245 13.40 14.42 -15.62
N LEU A 246 14.37 14.12 -14.73
CA LEU A 246 15.62 14.89 -14.61
C LEU A 246 16.51 14.70 -15.83
N ALA A 247 16.65 13.47 -16.32
CA ALA A 247 17.40 13.17 -17.53
C ALA A 247 16.81 13.91 -18.74
N VAL A 248 15.48 13.97 -18.88
CA VAL A 248 14.84 14.76 -19.94
C VAL A 248 14.93 16.26 -19.67
N LYS A 249 14.86 16.75 -18.44
CA LYS A 249 15.13 18.17 -18.18
C LYS A 249 16.55 18.56 -18.58
N LYS A 250 17.52 17.67 -18.37
CA LYS A 250 18.92 17.85 -18.80
C LYS A 250 19.08 17.70 -20.31
N ASN A 251 18.35 16.77 -20.94
CA ASN A 251 18.42 16.46 -22.36
C ASN A 251 17.40 17.25 -23.20
N LYS A 252 16.60 18.15 -22.60
CA LYS A 252 15.67 19.00 -23.31
C LYS A 252 16.49 20.03 -24.05
N LYS A 253 16.73 19.74 -25.32
CA LYS A 253 17.40 20.66 -26.23
C LYS A 253 16.66 21.99 -26.19
N SER A 254 17.41 23.08 -26.04
CA SER A 254 16.83 24.41 -26.15
C SER A 254 16.31 24.61 -27.58
N LEU A 255 15.37 25.54 -27.80
CA LEU A 255 14.93 25.88 -29.15
C LEU A 255 16.13 26.23 -30.06
N ALA A 256 17.12 26.93 -29.51
CA ALA A 256 18.37 27.24 -30.20
C ALA A 256 19.16 25.98 -30.57
N GLN A 257 19.22 24.99 -29.66
CA GLN A 257 19.89 23.72 -29.94
C GLN A 257 19.15 22.91 -31.02
N GLU A 258 17.82 22.80 -30.94
CA GLU A 258 17.02 22.11 -31.95
C GLU A 258 17.17 22.77 -33.34
N LEU A 259 17.13 24.10 -33.39
CA LEU A 259 17.29 24.87 -34.63
C LEU A 259 18.70 24.74 -35.21
N ALA A 260 19.73 24.87 -34.38
CA ALA A 260 21.12 24.72 -34.82
C ALA A 260 21.38 23.29 -35.32
N GLU A 261 20.97 22.27 -34.57
CA GLU A 261 21.13 20.88 -35.01
C GLU A 261 20.35 20.59 -36.28
N ALA A 262 19.11 21.07 -36.42
CA ALA A 262 18.35 20.89 -37.66
C ALA A 262 19.04 21.52 -38.88
N TYR A 263 19.61 22.72 -38.69
CA TYR A 263 20.38 23.41 -39.73
C TYR A 263 21.62 22.61 -40.12
N PHE A 264 22.48 22.25 -39.16
CA PHE A 264 23.75 21.55 -39.43
C PHE A 264 23.52 20.11 -39.90
N MET A 265 22.49 19.42 -39.43
CA MET A 265 22.13 18.10 -39.97
C MET A 265 21.66 18.19 -41.43
N LYS A 266 20.97 19.28 -41.81
CA LYS A 266 20.50 19.48 -43.20
C LYS A 266 21.63 19.91 -44.13
N LYS A 267 22.49 20.83 -43.70
CA LYS A 267 23.54 21.45 -44.53
C LYS A 267 24.87 20.69 -44.50
N GLU A 268 25.25 20.16 -43.34
CA GLU A 268 26.60 19.63 -43.09
C GLU A 268 26.60 18.19 -42.55
N LYS A 269 25.42 17.57 -42.37
CA LYS A 269 25.26 16.18 -41.88
C LYS A 269 25.92 15.89 -40.53
N ARG A 270 26.08 16.91 -39.68
CA ARG A 270 26.66 16.80 -38.33
C ARG A 270 25.77 17.46 -37.28
N THR A 271 26.01 17.13 -36.01
CA THR A 271 25.42 17.84 -34.87
C THR A 271 26.07 19.20 -34.66
N ALA A 272 25.28 20.16 -34.19
CA ALA A 272 25.78 21.49 -33.81
C ALA A 272 26.71 21.39 -32.59
N THR A 273 27.76 22.20 -32.58
CA THR A 273 28.65 22.38 -31.44
C THR A 273 28.03 23.31 -30.39
N GLU A 274 28.50 23.26 -29.14
CA GLU A 274 27.99 24.14 -28.07
C GLU A 274 28.13 25.63 -28.39
N LYS A 275 29.23 26.04 -29.06
CA LYS A 275 29.44 27.43 -29.50
C LYS A 275 28.39 27.85 -30.52
N GLU A 276 28.07 27.00 -31.48
CA GLU A 276 27.06 27.27 -32.50
C GLU A 276 25.65 27.36 -31.90
N VAL A 277 25.35 26.53 -30.90
CA VAL A 277 24.10 26.61 -30.14
C VAL A 277 24.00 27.94 -29.38
N ALA A 278 25.10 28.39 -28.76
CA ALA A 278 25.14 29.67 -28.06
C ALA A 278 24.93 30.86 -29.00
N ILE A 279 25.55 30.83 -30.19
CA ILE A 279 25.37 31.85 -31.23
C ILE A 279 23.92 31.89 -31.71
N MET A 280 23.32 30.73 -32.02
CA MET A 280 21.91 30.64 -32.38
C MET A 280 20.99 31.22 -31.29
N GLN A 281 21.31 30.95 -30.01
CA GLN A 281 20.55 31.51 -28.90
C GLN A 281 20.66 33.04 -28.83
N GLN A 282 21.84 33.60 -29.08
CA GLN A 282 22.03 35.05 -29.10
C GLN A 282 21.31 35.71 -30.28
N SER A 283 21.38 35.12 -31.48
CA SER A 283 20.66 35.61 -32.66
C SER A 283 19.15 35.60 -32.46
N LEU A 284 18.59 34.54 -31.85
CA LEU A 284 17.18 34.50 -31.47
C LEU A 284 16.79 35.64 -30.52
N LYS A 285 17.61 35.91 -29.48
CA LYS A 285 17.36 37.01 -28.55
C LYS A 285 17.40 38.36 -29.25
N ASN A 286 18.42 38.59 -30.08
CA ASN A 286 18.59 39.84 -30.82
C ASN A 286 17.44 40.09 -31.80
N ALA A 287 17.00 39.06 -32.53
CA ALA A 287 15.88 39.16 -33.47
C ALA A 287 14.54 39.43 -32.76
N ILE A 288 14.30 38.80 -31.61
CA ILE A 288 13.12 39.07 -30.78
C ILE A 288 13.13 40.52 -30.26
N ALA A 289 14.27 41.01 -29.78
CA ALA A 289 14.41 42.39 -29.30
C ALA A 289 14.23 43.41 -30.43
N TYR A 290 14.81 43.15 -31.60
CA TYR A 290 14.69 43.99 -32.79
C TYR A 290 13.22 44.18 -33.22
N ARG A 291 12.41 43.13 -33.14
CA ARG A 291 11.01 43.16 -33.56
C ARG A 291 10.05 43.89 -32.64
N LYS A 292 10.45 44.23 -31.41
CA LYS A 292 9.62 44.93 -30.41
C LYS A 292 8.19 44.36 -30.38
N LEU A 293 8.06 43.12 -29.90
CA LEU A 293 6.84 42.29 -29.89
C LEU A 293 5.69 42.84 -28.99
N ASP A 294 5.39 44.13 -29.07
CA ASP A 294 4.54 44.86 -28.15
C ASP A 294 3.05 44.77 -28.51
N SER A 295 2.69 44.52 -29.78
CA SER A 295 1.31 44.24 -30.18
C SER A 295 0.97 42.75 -30.05
N GLN A 296 -0.14 42.44 -29.40
CA GLN A 296 -0.56 41.06 -29.17
C GLN A 296 -0.96 40.33 -30.46
N ASP A 297 -1.57 41.06 -31.40
CA ASP A 297 -2.18 40.49 -32.61
C ASP A 297 -1.15 40.03 -33.66
N ASP A 298 0.04 40.66 -33.70
CA ASP A 298 1.07 40.38 -34.71
C ASP A 298 2.22 39.49 -34.20
N ARG A 299 2.24 39.24 -32.88
CA ARG A 299 3.33 38.52 -32.20
C ARG A 299 3.52 37.09 -32.72
N ALA A 300 2.44 36.40 -33.04
CA ALA A 300 2.51 35.02 -33.55
C ALA A 300 3.18 34.94 -34.93
N LEU A 301 2.84 35.87 -35.82
CA LEU A 301 3.40 35.96 -37.17
C LEU A 301 4.88 36.33 -37.13
N GLN A 302 5.24 37.30 -36.28
CA GLN A 302 6.63 37.74 -36.09
C GLN A 302 7.52 36.63 -35.51
N LEU A 303 7.04 35.90 -34.50
CA LEU A 303 7.77 34.75 -33.95
C LEU A 303 7.96 33.62 -34.97
N LYS A 304 6.96 33.39 -35.84
CA LYS A 304 7.05 32.40 -36.92
C LYS A 304 8.08 32.81 -37.98
N ALA A 305 8.15 34.10 -38.34
CA ALA A 305 9.18 34.60 -39.25
C ALA A 305 10.59 34.44 -38.67
N ILE A 306 10.79 34.76 -37.38
CA ILE A 306 12.06 34.54 -36.67
C ILE A 306 12.46 33.06 -36.72
N TYR A 307 11.51 32.15 -36.43
CA TYR A 307 11.76 30.71 -36.43
C TYR A 307 12.17 30.19 -37.81
N LEU A 308 11.44 30.56 -38.86
CA LEU A 308 11.75 30.17 -40.24
C LEU A 308 13.11 30.70 -40.67
N THR A 309 13.43 31.96 -40.32
CA THR A 309 14.73 32.57 -40.62
C THR A 309 15.86 31.76 -39.97
N ALA A 310 15.73 31.42 -38.69
CA ALA A 310 16.71 30.61 -37.97
C ALA A 310 16.92 29.23 -38.59
N GLN A 311 15.85 28.58 -39.07
CA GLN A 311 15.95 27.28 -39.75
C GLN A 311 16.69 27.34 -41.09
N HIS A 312 16.56 28.46 -41.83
CA HIS A 312 17.09 28.58 -43.19
C HIS A 312 18.49 29.19 -43.23
N VAL A 313 18.76 30.19 -42.39
CA VAL A 313 20.02 30.94 -42.38
C VAL A 313 21.03 30.32 -41.41
N GLY A 314 20.55 29.68 -40.33
CA GLY A 314 21.42 29.07 -39.32
C GLY A 314 21.79 30.02 -38.19
N PRO A 315 22.83 29.71 -37.39
CA PRO A 315 23.11 30.37 -36.11
C PRO A 315 23.34 31.88 -36.19
N PHE A 316 23.84 32.40 -37.31
CA PHE A 316 24.31 33.78 -37.45
C PHE A 316 23.26 34.73 -38.05
N PHE A 317 21.98 34.37 -38.06
CA PHE A 317 20.95 35.24 -38.62
C PHE A 317 20.76 36.51 -37.79
N THR A 318 20.34 37.60 -38.45
CA THR A 318 20.10 38.91 -37.84
C THR A 318 18.60 39.28 -37.84
N GLY A 319 18.24 40.39 -37.20
CA GLY A 319 16.87 40.92 -37.22
C GLY A 319 16.39 41.24 -38.65
N GLU A 320 17.24 41.84 -39.47
CA GLU A 320 16.95 42.19 -40.87
C GLU A 320 16.61 40.96 -41.72
N ASN A 321 17.31 39.84 -41.50
CA ASN A 321 16.99 38.59 -42.20
C ASN A 321 15.56 38.12 -41.90
N THR A 322 15.01 38.47 -40.74
CA THR A 322 13.63 38.15 -40.40
C THR A 322 12.64 39.06 -41.13
N ASP A 323 13.00 40.31 -41.46
CA ASP A 323 12.14 41.28 -42.19
C ASP A 323 11.72 40.72 -43.54
N LEU A 324 12.69 40.17 -44.27
CA LEU A 324 12.47 39.53 -45.56
C LEU A 324 11.49 38.35 -45.49
N VAL A 325 11.59 37.53 -44.45
CA VAL A 325 10.70 36.37 -44.26
C VAL A 325 9.31 36.83 -43.83
N TYR A 326 9.22 37.82 -42.95
CA TYR A 326 7.96 38.36 -42.47
C TYR A 326 7.14 39.03 -43.57
N GLN A 327 7.77 39.86 -44.41
CA GLN A 327 7.11 40.48 -45.56
C GLN A 327 6.53 39.43 -46.51
N LYS A 328 7.28 38.35 -46.77
CA LYS A 328 6.80 37.22 -47.59
C LYS A 328 5.65 36.42 -46.96
N MET A 329 5.44 36.54 -45.65
CA MET A 329 4.35 35.86 -44.94
C MET A 329 3.08 36.71 -44.88
N GLN A 330 3.17 38.02 -45.16
CA GLN A 330 2.04 38.95 -45.24
C GLN A 330 1.48 39.10 -46.67
N ALA A 331 2.30 38.78 -47.68
CA ALA A 331 1.91 38.74 -49.10
C ALA A 331 1.15 37.46 -49.45
#